data_AF-A0A1C4YPI0-F1
#
_entry.id   AF-A0A1C4YPI0-F1
#
_cell.length_a   1.000
_cell.length_b   1.000
_cell.length_c   1.000
_cell.angle_alpha   90.00
_cell.angle_beta   90.00
_cell.angle_gamma   90.00
#
_symmetry.space_group_name_H-M   'P 1'
#
loop_
_entity.id
_entity.type
_entity.pdbx_description
1 polymer ?
#
loop_
_entity_poly.entity_id
_entity_poly.type
_entity_poly.pdbx_seq_one_letter_code
_entity_poly.pdbx_strand_id
1 'polypeptide(L)'
;MPDVPAAVSRALRAAPPDQLVEAADRVVRSRLAASRTDVFLADYRITGLWPVLDPDLPDAGFLACQGVAQRCFSSQQPVLDARDDGHCRVWVPLTAWGERLGVLLVELTGPADAQTVASIGEVADELAIALRAADRETDRYRRARRRERLSMAAEMQWDLLPGRSVRHHAFLLAGQLEPAYGVGGDHFDWSVDSDRLTVTVLNGTGTGMSAALLTTLTVNAMRNARRSGGGLVEQAELASDTIHYQHRGRRHVATLLLTVDTVTGRVRAVDAGSPHLLRVRGATVTPIELDRQLPLGMFAETRYDVQEFDLEPGDRLFVVSDGVYDAQPGGQEAYGERAMARSMRSTRLQPATEAVGTVMRELFAYHAEADLRDDAVVVCLDWVGVSDRGDR
;
A
#
# COMPACT_ATOMS: atom_id res chain seq x y z
N MET A 1 31.17 -18.97 -7.37
CA MET A 1 30.54 -19.25 -6.07
C MET A 1 29.29 -20.09 -6.32
N PRO A 2 28.89 -20.99 -5.41
CA PRO A 2 27.57 -21.61 -5.52
C PRO A 2 26.51 -20.51 -5.57
N ASP A 3 25.58 -20.64 -6.51
CA ASP A 3 24.46 -19.73 -6.70
C ASP A 3 23.55 -19.75 -5.46
N VAL A 4 23.75 -18.77 -4.57
CA VAL A 4 23.01 -18.63 -3.31
C VAL A 4 21.54 -18.33 -3.57
N PRO A 5 21.18 -17.38 -4.46
CA PRO A 5 19.78 -17.13 -4.83
C PRO A 5 19.05 -18.39 -5.30
N ALA A 6 19.62 -19.16 -6.22
CA ALA A 6 18.97 -20.40 -6.68
C ALA A 6 18.86 -21.47 -5.59
N ALA A 7 19.82 -21.54 -4.66
CA ALA A 7 19.72 -22.43 -3.52
C ALA A 7 18.62 -22.01 -2.55
N VAL A 8 18.47 -20.71 -2.28
CA VAL A 8 17.38 -20.17 -1.45
C VAL A 8 16.05 -20.42 -2.13
N SER A 9 15.89 -20.08 -3.41
CA SER A 9 14.65 -20.32 -4.16
C SER A 9 14.18 -21.79 -4.12
N ARG A 10 15.13 -22.75 -4.21
CA ARG A 10 14.81 -24.18 -4.02
C ARG A 10 14.39 -24.51 -2.59
N ALA A 11 15.07 -23.95 -1.60
CA ALA A 11 14.73 -24.19 -0.19
C ALA A 11 13.38 -23.59 0.19
N LEU A 12 13.06 -22.39 -0.28
CA LEU A 12 11.77 -21.73 -0.07
C LEU A 12 10.61 -22.56 -0.64
N ARG A 13 10.76 -23.10 -1.86
CA ARG A 13 9.76 -23.97 -2.48
C ARG A 13 9.54 -25.30 -1.75
N ALA A 14 10.54 -25.80 -1.03
CA ALA A 14 10.46 -27.06 -0.30
C ALA A 14 10.04 -26.88 1.17
N ALA A 15 10.11 -25.65 1.69
CA ALA A 15 9.81 -25.35 3.08
C ALA A 15 8.29 -25.24 3.30
N PRO A 16 7.79 -25.63 4.48
CA PRO A 16 6.46 -25.25 4.93
C PRO A 16 6.26 -23.72 4.88
N PRO A 17 5.05 -23.21 4.54
CA PRO A 17 4.79 -21.78 4.43
C PRO A 17 5.12 -20.98 5.69
N ASP A 18 5.07 -21.59 6.87
CA ASP A 18 5.40 -20.95 8.15
C ASP A 18 6.90 -20.95 8.48
N GLN A 19 7.76 -21.57 7.67
CA GLN A 19 9.21 -21.74 7.93
C GLN A 19 10.11 -21.12 6.86
N LEU A 20 9.59 -20.18 6.05
CA LEU A 20 10.35 -19.59 4.95
C LEU A 20 11.59 -18.83 5.41
N VAL A 21 11.49 -18.10 6.53
CA VAL A 21 12.58 -17.29 7.06
C VAL A 21 13.71 -18.18 7.60
N GLU A 22 13.38 -19.28 8.29
CA GLU A 22 14.36 -20.28 8.73
C GLU A 22 15.01 -21.04 7.57
N ALA A 23 14.24 -21.30 6.50
CA ALA A 23 14.78 -21.93 5.30
C ALA A 23 15.81 -21.02 4.60
N ALA A 24 15.50 -19.73 4.47
CA ALA A 24 16.44 -18.73 3.97
C ALA A 24 17.68 -18.61 4.86
N ASP A 25 17.51 -18.49 6.19
CA ASP A 25 18.61 -18.39 7.15
C ASP A 25 19.62 -19.54 7.03
N ARG A 26 19.12 -20.79 7.04
CA ARG A 26 19.98 -21.97 6.92
C ARG A 26 20.79 -21.97 5.64
N VAL A 27 20.18 -21.63 4.51
CA VAL A 27 20.90 -21.61 3.22
C VAL A 27 21.92 -20.47 3.20
N VAL A 28 21.52 -19.26 3.58
CA VAL A 28 22.42 -18.09 3.60
C VAL A 28 23.63 -18.36 4.48
N ARG A 29 23.45 -18.86 5.70
CA ARG A 29 24.56 -19.19 6.61
C ARG A 29 25.45 -20.33 6.12
N SER A 30 24.91 -21.27 5.35
CA SER A 30 25.69 -22.37 4.79
C SER A 30 26.51 -22.00 3.55
N ARG A 31 26.13 -20.91 2.86
CA ARG A 31 26.70 -20.53 1.55
C ARG A 31 27.45 -19.21 1.58
N LEU A 32 27.08 -18.30 2.46
CA LEU A 32 27.77 -17.05 2.76
C LEU A 32 28.46 -17.19 4.12
N ALA A 33 29.52 -16.43 4.33
CA ALA A 33 30.17 -16.30 5.63
C ALA A 33 29.29 -15.46 6.58
N ALA A 34 28.06 -15.91 6.82
CA ALA A 34 27.05 -15.24 7.62
C ALA A 34 26.90 -15.91 8.98
N SER A 35 27.00 -15.13 10.06
CA SER A 35 26.71 -15.61 11.42
C SER A 35 25.22 -15.77 11.65
N ARG A 36 24.40 -14.93 10.99
CA ARG A 36 22.97 -14.80 11.23
C ARG A 36 22.24 -14.13 10.06
N THR A 37 20.96 -14.45 9.88
CA THR A 37 20.01 -13.62 9.16
C THR A 37 18.73 -13.38 9.97
N ASP A 38 18.00 -12.31 9.66
CA ASP A 38 16.64 -12.10 10.18
C ASP A 38 15.80 -11.28 9.20
N VAL A 39 14.48 -11.44 9.27
CA VAL A 39 13.53 -10.67 8.49
C VAL A 39 12.78 -9.74 9.42
N PHE A 40 12.76 -8.45 9.09
CA PHE A 40 11.97 -7.46 9.79
C PHE A 40 10.79 -7.04 8.93
N LEU A 41 9.57 -7.29 9.38
CA LEU A 41 8.34 -6.95 8.66
C LEU A 41 7.77 -5.61 9.13
N ALA A 42 7.27 -4.82 8.19
CA ALA A 42 6.57 -3.58 8.48
C ALA A 42 5.17 -3.89 9.04
N ASP A 43 4.78 -3.19 10.11
CA ASP A 43 3.43 -3.29 10.65
C ASP A 43 2.35 -2.71 9.70
N TYR A 44 1.08 -2.84 10.12
CA TYR A 44 -0.06 -2.36 9.34
C TYR A 44 -0.07 -0.84 9.13
N ARG A 45 0.47 -0.06 10.07
CA ARG A 45 0.56 1.40 9.99
C ARG A 45 1.80 1.90 9.23
N ILE A 46 2.75 1.01 8.89
CA ILE A 46 4.12 1.40 8.46
C ILE A 46 4.72 2.37 9.50
N THR A 47 4.60 2.00 10.78
CA THR A 47 5.20 2.76 11.89
C THR A 47 6.47 2.14 12.42
N GLY A 48 6.69 0.84 12.19
CA GLY A 48 7.88 0.13 12.68
C GLY A 48 8.18 -1.14 11.89
N LEU A 49 9.39 -1.65 12.12
CA LEU A 49 9.95 -2.87 11.55
C LEU A 49 10.21 -3.89 12.67
N TRP A 50 9.73 -5.11 12.48
CA TRP A 50 9.63 -6.09 13.56
C TRP A 50 10.21 -7.45 13.15
N PRO A 51 11.19 -7.98 13.90
CA PRO A 51 11.89 -9.21 13.55
C PRO A 51 10.98 -10.44 13.64
N VAL A 52 11.25 -11.44 12.80
CA VAL A 52 10.45 -12.66 12.69
C VAL A 52 11.10 -13.86 13.40
N LEU A 53 12.43 -13.97 13.40
CA LEU A 53 13.12 -15.07 14.07
C LEU A 53 13.42 -14.76 15.53
N ASP A 54 13.83 -13.53 15.84
CA ASP A 54 14.27 -13.14 17.18
C ASP A 54 13.61 -11.83 17.63
N PRO A 55 12.54 -11.93 18.43
CA PRO A 55 11.82 -10.77 18.95
C PRO A 55 12.66 -9.81 19.79
N ASP A 56 13.79 -10.26 20.34
CA ASP A 56 14.63 -9.49 21.27
C ASP A 56 15.73 -8.70 20.57
N LEU A 57 15.76 -8.70 19.23
CA LEU A 57 16.71 -7.92 18.44
C LEU A 57 16.60 -6.41 18.74
N PRO A 58 17.71 -5.74 19.10
CA PRO A 58 17.70 -4.31 19.44
C PRO A 58 17.40 -3.41 18.22
N ASP A 59 17.55 -3.94 17.01
CA ASP A 59 17.27 -3.23 15.76
C ASP A 59 15.77 -3.21 15.41
N ALA A 60 14.92 -3.87 16.21
CA ALA A 60 13.48 -3.72 16.13
C ALA A 60 13.08 -2.32 16.59
N GLY A 61 12.21 -1.65 15.85
CA GLY A 61 11.83 -0.30 16.25
C GLY A 61 10.97 0.47 15.27
N PHE A 62 10.66 1.69 15.68
CA PHE A 62 9.85 2.62 14.91
C PHE A 62 10.63 3.19 13.73
N LEU A 63 9.95 3.36 12.59
CA LEU A 63 10.42 4.06 11.39
C LEU A 63 10.56 5.57 11.60
N ALA A 64 10.31 6.11 12.80
CA ALA A 64 10.67 7.49 13.13
C ALA A 64 12.13 7.59 13.65
N CYS A 65 12.69 6.49 14.16
CA CYS A 65 14.02 6.43 14.72
C CYS A 65 15.01 6.14 13.58
N GLN A 66 15.88 7.11 13.21
CA GLN A 66 16.79 7.13 12.03
C GLN A 66 17.85 6.00 11.92
N GLY A 67 17.50 4.78 12.29
CA GLY A 67 18.32 3.58 12.24
C GLY A 67 18.55 3.06 10.82
N VAL A 68 19.50 2.12 10.71
CA VAL A 68 19.95 1.55 9.43
C VAL A 68 18.81 0.81 8.71
N ALA A 69 18.02 0.03 9.45
CA ALA A 69 16.86 -0.69 8.94
C ALA A 69 15.82 0.25 8.31
N GLN A 70 15.51 1.37 8.99
CA GLN A 70 14.61 2.39 8.46
C GLN A 70 15.14 2.98 7.15
N ARG A 71 16.43 3.37 7.10
CA ARG A 71 17.01 3.94 5.88
C ARG A 71 16.91 2.96 4.71
N CYS A 72 17.17 1.67 4.94
CA CYS A 72 16.98 0.62 3.95
C CYS A 72 15.51 0.55 3.49
N PHE A 73 14.56 0.49 4.42
CA PHE A 73 13.13 0.43 4.12
C PHE A 73 12.60 1.66 3.37
N SER A 74 13.02 2.88 3.74
CA SER A 74 12.54 4.10 3.09
C SER A 74 13.20 4.35 1.73
N SER A 75 14.52 4.15 1.63
CA SER A 75 15.26 4.37 0.38
C SER A 75 15.04 3.27 -0.65
N GLN A 76 14.62 2.07 -0.21
CA GLN A 76 14.55 0.88 -1.05
C GLN A 76 15.91 0.57 -1.71
N GLN A 77 17.00 0.82 -0.98
CA GLN A 77 18.37 0.51 -1.38
C GLN A 77 19.06 -0.30 -0.28
N PRO A 78 19.98 -1.21 -0.64
CA PRO A 78 20.81 -1.89 0.35
C PRO A 78 21.60 -0.90 1.20
N VAL A 79 21.72 -1.16 2.50
CA VAL A 79 22.52 -0.35 3.42
C VAL A 79 23.50 -1.25 4.15
N LEU A 80 24.78 -0.87 4.09
CA LEU A 80 25.86 -1.54 4.79
C LEU A 80 26.13 -0.83 6.12
N ASP A 81 26.26 -1.62 7.17
CA ASP A 81 26.67 -1.18 8.50
C ASP A 81 27.88 -2.04 8.92
N ALA A 82 29.07 -1.52 8.59
CA ALA A 82 30.34 -2.15 8.92
C ALA A 82 30.73 -1.83 10.36
N ARG A 83 31.14 -2.85 11.10
CA ARG A 83 31.57 -2.74 12.49
C ARG A 83 33.09 -2.76 12.61
N ASP A 84 33.61 -2.19 13.69
CA ASP A 84 35.04 -2.10 13.97
C ASP A 84 35.71 -3.48 14.18
N ASP A 85 34.93 -4.52 14.49
CA ASP A 85 35.36 -5.90 14.67
C ASP A 85 35.51 -6.68 13.34
N GLY A 86 35.27 -6.03 12.20
CA GLY A 86 35.34 -6.63 10.86
C GLY A 86 34.08 -7.36 10.43
N HIS A 87 33.05 -7.42 11.28
CA HIS A 87 31.73 -7.89 10.89
C HIS A 87 30.99 -6.82 10.07
N CYS A 88 30.12 -7.26 9.16
CA CYS A 88 29.32 -6.36 8.34
C CYS A 88 27.86 -6.77 8.37
N ARG A 89 26.99 -5.84 8.71
CA ARG A 89 25.54 -6.00 8.60
C ARG A 89 25.09 -5.48 7.24
N VAL A 90 24.47 -6.35 6.45
CA VAL A 90 23.87 -6.01 5.16
C VAL A 90 22.37 -5.97 5.34
N TRP A 91 21.78 -4.80 5.14
CA TRP A 91 20.33 -4.60 5.14
C TRP A 91 19.85 -4.50 3.70
N VAL A 92 18.87 -5.30 3.32
CA VAL A 92 18.31 -5.32 1.96
C VAL A 92 16.78 -5.19 2.01
N PRO A 93 16.15 -4.37 1.14
CA PRO A 93 14.70 -4.26 1.12
C PRO A 93 14.02 -5.59 0.78
N LEU A 94 12.90 -5.90 1.44
CA LEU A 94 12.01 -6.98 1.04
C LEU A 94 10.81 -6.38 0.32
N THR A 95 10.83 -6.46 -1.01
CA THR A 95 9.82 -5.82 -1.85
C THR A 95 9.31 -6.78 -2.91
N ALA A 96 7.98 -6.87 -3.03
CA ALA A 96 7.32 -7.71 -4.03
C ALA A 96 6.39 -6.83 -4.87
N TRP A 97 6.65 -6.75 -6.18
CA TRP A 97 5.88 -5.94 -7.14
C TRP A 97 5.71 -4.46 -6.76
N GLY A 98 6.64 -3.90 -5.99
CA GLY A 98 6.58 -2.52 -5.48
C GLY A 98 5.90 -2.38 -4.11
N GLU A 99 5.42 -3.47 -3.51
CA GLU A 99 4.98 -3.47 -2.12
C GLU A 99 6.10 -3.78 -1.14
N ARG A 100 6.30 -2.86 -0.19
CA ARG A 100 7.37 -2.91 0.81
C ARG A 100 6.95 -3.75 2.00
N LEU A 101 7.41 -4.99 2.05
CA LEU A 101 7.12 -5.92 3.15
C LEU A 101 7.95 -5.60 4.39
N GLY A 102 9.19 -5.17 4.20
CA GLY A 102 10.15 -5.09 5.29
C GLY A 102 11.59 -4.99 4.81
N VAL A 103 12.52 -5.49 5.62
CA VAL A 103 13.95 -5.60 5.30
C VAL A 103 14.52 -6.96 5.74
N LEU A 104 15.49 -7.47 4.99
CA LEU A 104 16.33 -8.61 5.34
C LEU A 104 17.63 -8.09 5.95
N LEU A 105 17.99 -8.62 7.12
CA LEU A 105 19.29 -8.46 7.76
C LEU A 105 20.13 -9.72 7.48
N VAL A 106 21.36 -9.52 7.02
CA VAL A 106 22.40 -10.55 6.97
C VAL A 106 23.63 -10.04 7.72
N GLU A 107 24.02 -10.74 8.78
CA GLU A 107 25.26 -10.45 9.52
C GLU A 107 26.40 -11.31 8.97
N LEU A 108 27.34 -10.68 8.27
CA LEU A 108 28.52 -11.32 7.71
C LEU A 108 29.69 -11.26 8.70
N THR A 109 30.52 -12.30 8.72
CA THR A 109 31.76 -12.39 9.51
C THR A 109 32.96 -11.76 8.80
N GLY A 110 32.71 -10.91 7.80
CA GLY A 110 33.70 -10.23 6.99
C GLY A 110 33.07 -9.11 6.16
N PRO A 111 33.86 -8.33 5.41
CA PRO A 111 33.34 -7.24 4.58
C PRO A 111 32.45 -7.77 3.45
N ALA A 112 31.41 -7.00 3.12
CA ALA A 112 30.54 -7.28 1.98
C ALA A 112 31.05 -6.55 0.73
N ASP A 113 31.39 -7.29 -0.32
CA ASP A 113 31.64 -6.70 -1.64
C ASP A 113 30.32 -6.50 -2.42
N ALA A 114 30.40 -5.77 -3.53
CA ALA A 114 29.22 -5.46 -4.35
C ALA A 114 28.51 -6.71 -4.87
N GLN A 115 29.25 -7.79 -5.18
CA GLN A 115 28.69 -9.04 -5.66
C GLN A 115 27.90 -9.78 -4.57
N THR A 116 28.41 -9.78 -3.34
CA THR A 116 27.75 -10.35 -2.17
C THR A 116 26.47 -9.59 -1.87
N VAL A 117 26.50 -8.26 -1.90
CA VAL A 117 25.32 -7.42 -1.69
C VAL A 117 24.26 -7.68 -2.77
N ALA A 118 24.66 -7.76 -4.05
CA ALA A 118 23.75 -8.09 -5.14
C ALA A 118 23.12 -9.48 -4.96
N SER A 119 23.90 -10.47 -4.55
CA SER A 119 23.41 -11.83 -4.29
C SER A 119 22.42 -11.88 -3.12
N ILE A 120 22.64 -11.09 -2.06
CA ILE A 120 21.67 -10.94 -0.96
C ILE A 120 20.42 -10.20 -1.43
N GLY A 121 20.57 -9.24 -2.35
CA GLY A 121 19.50 -8.62 -3.12
C GLY A 121 18.53 -9.63 -3.73
N GLU A 122 19.05 -10.52 -4.57
CA GLU A 122 18.25 -11.55 -5.25
C GLU A 122 17.60 -12.53 -4.26
N VAL A 123 18.30 -12.86 -3.15
CA VAL A 123 17.72 -13.64 -2.06
C VAL A 123 16.53 -12.94 -1.41
N ALA A 124 16.62 -11.61 -1.21
CA ALA A 124 15.53 -10.82 -0.64
C ALA A 124 14.32 -10.76 -1.58
N ASP A 125 14.54 -10.68 -2.90
CA ASP A 125 13.47 -10.69 -3.89
C ASP A 125 12.70 -12.03 -3.89
N GLU A 126 13.42 -13.16 -3.90
CA GLU A 126 12.83 -14.50 -3.81
C GLU A 126 12.05 -14.68 -2.50
N LEU A 127 12.61 -14.21 -1.38
CA LEU A 127 11.97 -14.29 -0.07
C LEU A 127 10.73 -13.41 0.02
N ALA A 128 10.76 -12.20 -0.56
CA ALA A 128 9.60 -11.30 -0.57
C ALA A 128 8.41 -11.91 -1.33
N ILE A 129 8.67 -12.53 -2.48
CA ILE A 129 7.64 -13.24 -3.26
C ILE A 129 7.11 -14.46 -2.48
N ALA A 130 7.99 -15.24 -1.85
CA ALA A 130 7.58 -16.40 -1.07
C ALA A 130 6.74 -16.01 0.16
N LEU A 131 7.12 -14.95 0.90
CA LEU A 131 6.35 -14.43 2.03
C LEU A 131 4.94 -13.99 1.60
N ARG A 132 4.83 -13.30 0.46
CA ARG A 132 3.53 -12.93 -0.14
C ARG A 132 2.65 -14.12 -0.45
N ALA A 133 3.22 -15.18 -1.01
CA ALA A 133 2.48 -16.39 -1.32
C ALA A 133 2.03 -17.09 -0.03
N ALA A 134 2.90 -17.12 1.00
CA ALA A 134 2.63 -17.75 2.28
C ALA A 134 1.59 -17.01 3.14
N ASP A 135 1.36 -15.71 2.94
CA ASP A 135 0.36 -14.93 3.69
C ASP A 135 -1.08 -15.50 3.62
N ARG A 136 -1.37 -16.38 2.66
CA ARG A 136 -2.65 -17.12 2.55
C ARG A 136 -2.67 -18.46 3.28
N GLU A 137 -1.50 -19.03 3.54
CA GLU A 137 -1.31 -20.39 4.05
C GLU A 137 -0.87 -20.42 5.52
N THR A 138 -0.42 -19.28 6.06
CA THR A 138 0.00 -19.15 7.46
C THR A 138 -0.33 -17.80 8.07
N ASP A 139 -0.72 -17.81 9.35
CA ASP A 139 -0.92 -16.60 10.14
C ASP A 139 0.39 -16.05 10.73
N ARG A 140 1.52 -16.75 10.59
CA ARG A 140 2.78 -16.36 11.26
C ARG A 140 3.20 -14.95 10.91
N TYR A 141 3.29 -14.61 9.62
CA TYR A 141 3.78 -13.31 9.17
C TYR A 141 2.76 -12.20 9.40
N ARG A 142 1.46 -12.50 9.27
CA ARG A 142 0.37 -11.59 9.68
C ARG A 142 0.44 -11.26 11.18
N ARG A 143 0.66 -12.25 12.05
CA ARG A 143 0.83 -12.06 13.50
C ARG A 143 2.09 -11.24 13.79
N ALA A 144 3.19 -11.51 13.11
CA ALA A 144 4.45 -10.77 13.26
C ALA A 144 4.34 -9.28 12.89
N ARG A 145 3.30 -8.87 12.13
CA ARG A 145 3.03 -7.47 11.75
C ARG A 145 2.03 -6.75 12.66
N ARG A 146 1.28 -7.47 13.50
CA ARG A 146 0.27 -6.86 14.40
C ARG A 146 0.95 -6.28 15.62
N ARG A 147 0.74 -4.99 15.89
CA ARG A 147 1.15 -4.35 17.16
C ARG A 147 0.01 -4.31 18.18
N GLU A 148 -1.21 -4.37 17.68
CA GLU A 148 -2.42 -4.41 18.49
C GLU A 148 -3.39 -5.45 17.91
N ARG A 149 -4.44 -5.76 18.67
CA ARG A 149 -5.49 -6.67 18.21
C ARG A 149 -6.37 -5.95 17.20
N LEU A 150 -6.48 -6.48 15.97
CA LEU A 150 -7.47 -6.01 15.01
C LEU A 150 -8.88 -6.25 15.57
N SER A 151 -9.75 -5.25 15.43
CA SER A 151 -11.20 -5.48 15.49
C SER A 151 -11.64 -6.40 14.35
N MET A 152 -12.81 -7.03 14.47
CA MET A 152 -13.34 -7.88 13.39
C MET A 152 -13.57 -7.09 12.09
N ALA A 153 -13.99 -5.83 12.19
CA ALA A 153 -14.15 -4.95 11.04
C ALA A 153 -12.81 -4.67 10.36
N ALA A 154 -11.77 -4.33 11.14
CA ALA A 154 -10.43 -4.14 10.62
C ALA A 154 -9.86 -5.42 9.98
N GLU A 155 -10.08 -6.60 10.58
CA GLU A 155 -9.69 -7.89 9.98
C GLU A 155 -10.29 -8.06 8.58
N MET A 156 -11.60 -7.83 8.44
CA MET A 156 -12.30 -7.92 7.16
C MET A 156 -11.75 -6.93 6.13
N GLN A 157 -11.50 -5.69 6.53
CA GLN A 157 -10.98 -4.64 5.65
C GLN A 157 -9.56 -4.96 5.17
N TRP A 158 -8.67 -5.42 6.07
CA TRP A 158 -7.31 -5.80 5.71
C TRP A 158 -7.25 -7.03 4.79
N ASP A 159 -8.13 -8.01 4.99
CA ASP A 159 -8.25 -9.16 4.09
C ASP A 159 -8.85 -8.80 2.72
N LEU A 160 -9.65 -7.73 2.66
CA LEU A 160 -10.28 -7.28 1.42
C LEU A 160 -9.32 -6.49 0.52
N LEU A 161 -8.32 -5.80 1.09
CA LEU A 161 -7.38 -4.95 0.36
C LEU A 161 -6.60 -5.71 -0.73
N PRO A 162 -6.35 -5.09 -1.91
CA PRO A 162 -5.60 -5.70 -3.02
C PRO A 162 -4.07 -5.77 -2.81
N GLY A 163 -3.57 -5.18 -1.73
CA GLY A 163 -2.16 -4.80 -1.54
C GLY A 163 -2.02 -3.28 -1.40
N ARG A 164 -0.94 -2.83 -0.79
CA ARG A 164 -0.74 -1.41 -0.42
C ARG A 164 0.01 -0.60 -1.46
N SER A 165 0.71 -1.26 -2.39
CA SER A 165 1.35 -0.55 -3.49
C SER A 165 1.69 -1.50 -4.63
N VAL A 166 1.83 -0.93 -5.81
CA VAL A 166 2.32 -1.64 -6.99
C VAL A 166 3.19 -0.72 -7.82
N ARG A 167 4.28 -1.27 -8.36
CA ARG A 167 5.14 -0.61 -9.32
C ARG A 167 4.89 -1.20 -10.70
N HIS A 168 4.51 -0.33 -11.63
CA HIS A 168 4.40 -0.62 -13.05
C HIS A 168 5.45 0.22 -13.81
N HIS A 169 5.72 -0.12 -15.07
CA HIS A 169 6.68 0.67 -15.86
C HIS A 169 6.18 2.10 -16.14
N ALA A 170 4.86 2.28 -16.25
CA ALA A 170 4.22 3.57 -16.51
C ALA A 170 3.80 4.34 -15.24
N PHE A 171 3.73 3.70 -14.07
CA PHE A 171 3.25 4.34 -12.84
C PHE A 171 3.72 3.67 -11.55
N LEU A 172 3.62 4.39 -10.44
CA LEU A 172 3.70 3.83 -9.09
C LEU A 172 2.41 4.16 -8.32
N LEU A 173 1.76 3.15 -7.76
CA LEU A 173 0.56 3.31 -6.96
C LEU A 173 0.88 2.93 -5.51
N ALA A 174 0.41 3.72 -4.55
CA ALA A 174 0.43 3.37 -3.13
C ALA A 174 -0.86 3.81 -2.45
N GLY A 175 -1.30 3.08 -1.43
CA GLY A 175 -2.47 3.39 -0.63
C GLY A 175 -2.26 3.08 0.84
N GLN A 176 -2.88 3.90 1.70
CA GLN A 176 -2.92 3.68 3.14
C GLN A 176 -4.32 3.88 3.67
N LEU A 177 -4.68 3.05 4.64
CA LEU A 177 -5.93 3.06 5.38
C LEU A 177 -5.60 3.15 6.88
N GLU A 178 -6.18 4.13 7.55
CA GLU A 178 -6.09 4.34 9.00
C GLU A 178 -7.48 4.59 9.58
N PRO A 179 -7.75 4.31 10.86
CA PRO A 179 -6.87 3.66 11.83
C PRO A 179 -6.73 2.16 11.56
N ALA A 180 -5.49 1.65 11.50
CA ALA A 180 -5.24 0.26 11.11
C ALA A 180 -5.97 -0.82 11.95
N TYR A 181 -6.25 -0.58 13.23
CA TYR A 181 -6.84 -1.60 14.14
C TYR A 181 -8.36 -1.45 14.36
N GLY A 182 -8.93 -0.33 13.96
CA GLY A 182 -10.30 0.09 14.26
C GLY A 182 -11.16 0.48 13.06
N VAL A 183 -10.73 0.17 11.83
CA VAL A 183 -11.37 0.61 10.58
C VAL A 183 -12.90 0.40 10.56
N GLY A 184 -13.62 1.40 10.08
CA GLY A 184 -15.02 1.39 9.70
C GLY A 184 -15.29 1.04 8.22
N GLY A 185 -15.71 2.03 7.45
CA GLY A 185 -16.28 1.90 6.11
C GLY A 185 -15.34 2.23 4.94
N ASP A 186 -14.26 2.97 5.17
CA ASP A 186 -13.40 3.41 4.06
C ASP A 186 -12.54 2.29 3.50
N HIS A 187 -12.24 2.39 2.20
CA HIS A 187 -11.42 1.40 1.51
C HIS A 187 -10.80 1.94 0.24
N PHE A 188 -9.80 1.24 -0.26
CA PHE A 188 -9.37 1.37 -1.65
C PHE A 188 -9.14 0.00 -2.28
N ASP A 189 -9.48 -0.11 -3.55
CA ASP A 189 -9.19 -1.29 -4.37
C ASP A 189 -8.44 -0.87 -5.63
N TRP A 190 -7.65 -1.77 -6.18
CA TRP A 190 -6.98 -1.56 -7.44
C TRP A 190 -6.71 -2.89 -8.13
N SER A 191 -6.57 -2.82 -9.45
CA SER A 191 -6.06 -3.93 -10.25
C SER A 191 -5.32 -3.39 -11.45
N VAL A 192 -4.27 -4.10 -11.84
CA VAL A 192 -3.53 -3.83 -13.07
C VAL A 192 -3.77 -5.00 -14.01
N ASP A 193 -4.20 -4.68 -15.22
CA ASP A 193 -4.29 -5.59 -16.36
C ASP A 193 -3.58 -4.93 -17.55
N SER A 194 -3.01 -5.71 -18.46
CA SER A 194 -2.46 -5.34 -19.77
C SER A 194 -2.16 -3.83 -19.97
N ASP A 195 -3.16 -3.05 -20.39
CA ASP A 195 -3.09 -1.62 -20.69
C ASP A 195 -3.92 -0.74 -19.72
N ARG A 196 -4.37 -1.28 -18.59
CA ARG A 196 -5.34 -0.65 -17.71
C ARG A 196 -5.03 -0.81 -16.22
N LEU A 197 -4.93 0.32 -15.54
CA LEU A 197 -5.01 0.39 -14.09
C LEU A 197 -6.43 0.78 -13.69
N THR A 198 -7.10 -0.02 -12.87
CA THR A 198 -8.32 0.38 -12.16
C THR A 198 -7.97 0.78 -10.74
N VAL A 199 -8.50 1.90 -10.27
CA VAL A 199 -8.41 2.35 -8.87
C VAL A 199 -9.80 2.73 -8.41
N THR A 200 -10.23 2.25 -7.25
CA THR A 200 -11.46 2.70 -6.60
C THR A 200 -11.15 3.13 -5.18
N VAL A 201 -11.71 4.24 -4.75
CA VAL A 201 -11.63 4.68 -3.35
C VAL A 201 -13.04 4.90 -2.84
N LEU A 202 -13.35 4.26 -1.73
CA LEU A 202 -14.65 4.26 -1.09
C LEU A 202 -14.56 5.15 0.15
N ASN A 203 -15.52 6.05 0.27
CA ASN A 203 -15.80 6.78 1.49
C ASN A 203 -17.07 6.18 2.13
N GLY A 204 -16.87 5.24 3.05
CA GLY A 204 -17.92 4.37 3.58
C GLY A 204 -18.48 4.88 4.90
N THR A 205 -19.81 5.05 4.98
CA THR A 205 -20.44 5.58 6.19
C THR A 205 -20.63 4.54 7.30
N GLY A 206 -20.48 5.00 8.55
CA GLY A 206 -20.72 4.21 9.75
C GLY A 206 -19.49 3.46 10.24
N THR A 207 -19.63 2.72 11.34
CA THR A 207 -18.49 2.08 12.02
C THR A 207 -18.72 0.59 12.27
N GLY A 208 -17.61 -0.12 12.51
CA GLY A 208 -17.61 -1.53 12.90
C GLY A 208 -18.14 -2.48 11.82
N MET A 209 -18.65 -3.63 12.25
CA MET A 209 -19.02 -4.74 11.36
C MET A 209 -20.04 -4.38 10.28
N SER A 210 -20.99 -3.49 10.61
CA SER A 210 -22.01 -3.05 9.66
C SER A 210 -21.41 -2.28 8.48
N ALA A 211 -20.43 -1.43 8.74
CA ALA A 211 -19.72 -0.67 7.70
C ALA A 211 -18.84 -1.62 6.88
N ALA A 212 -18.03 -2.46 7.55
CA ALA A 212 -17.15 -3.42 6.87
C ALA A 212 -17.90 -4.39 5.93
N LEU A 213 -19.10 -4.85 6.30
CA LEU A 213 -19.94 -5.68 5.43
C LEU A 213 -20.43 -4.93 4.19
N LEU A 214 -20.82 -3.66 4.35
CA LEU A 214 -21.26 -2.81 3.23
C LEU A 214 -20.10 -2.54 2.26
N THR A 215 -18.93 -2.20 2.79
CA THR A 215 -17.70 -2.02 2.01
C THR A 215 -17.34 -3.31 1.27
N THR A 216 -17.37 -4.46 1.96
CA THR A 216 -17.12 -5.78 1.35
C THR A 216 -18.09 -6.07 0.20
N LEU A 217 -19.37 -5.81 0.39
CA LEU A 217 -20.39 -5.99 -0.66
C LEU A 217 -20.09 -5.09 -1.87
N THR A 218 -19.78 -3.83 -1.63
CA THR A 218 -19.50 -2.81 -2.66
C THR A 218 -18.27 -3.19 -3.48
N VAL A 219 -17.15 -3.47 -2.82
CA VAL A 219 -15.89 -3.86 -3.48
C VAL A 219 -16.05 -5.14 -4.27
N ASN A 220 -16.74 -6.15 -3.72
CA ASN A 220 -16.93 -7.41 -4.43
C ASN A 220 -17.91 -7.31 -5.61
N ALA A 221 -18.92 -6.46 -5.54
CA ALA A 221 -19.79 -6.17 -6.70
C ALA A 221 -18.99 -5.52 -7.84
N MET A 222 -18.16 -4.51 -7.53
CA MET A 222 -17.28 -3.89 -8.54
C MET A 222 -16.26 -4.89 -9.09
N ARG A 223 -15.63 -5.70 -8.23
CA ARG A 223 -14.71 -6.78 -8.67
C ARG A 223 -15.42 -7.81 -9.54
N ASN A 224 -16.67 -8.15 -9.24
CA ASN A 224 -17.45 -9.11 -10.02
C ASN A 224 -17.74 -8.59 -11.43
N ALA A 225 -18.24 -7.36 -11.57
CA ALA A 225 -18.43 -6.72 -12.87
C ALA A 225 -17.10 -6.67 -13.65
N ARG A 226 -16.03 -6.18 -13.02
CA ARG A 226 -14.70 -6.08 -13.64
C ARG A 226 -14.19 -7.41 -14.17
N ARG A 227 -14.24 -8.47 -13.34
CA ARG A 227 -13.77 -9.82 -13.71
C ARG A 227 -14.68 -10.51 -14.74
N SER A 228 -15.89 -9.99 -14.94
CA SER A 228 -16.81 -10.45 -15.98
C SER A 228 -16.64 -9.69 -17.30
N GLY A 229 -15.62 -8.83 -17.41
CA GLY A 229 -15.36 -8.01 -18.59
C GLY A 229 -16.11 -6.68 -18.61
N GLY A 230 -16.80 -6.33 -17.51
CA GLY A 230 -17.57 -5.10 -17.41
C GLY A 230 -16.71 -3.85 -17.29
N GLY A 231 -17.17 -2.78 -17.96
CA GLY A 231 -16.50 -1.48 -17.97
C GLY A 231 -16.66 -0.70 -16.65
N LEU A 232 -16.13 0.53 -16.62
CA LEU A 232 -16.17 1.40 -15.44
C LEU A 232 -17.62 1.70 -14.97
N VAL A 233 -18.51 1.98 -15.92
CA VAL A 233 -19.94 2.27 -15.64
C VAL A 233 -20.65 1.04 -15.10
N GLU A 234 -20.46 -0.12 -15.73
CA GLU A 234 -21.09 -1.38 -15.29
C GLU A 234 -20.65 -1.78 -13.87
N GLN A 235 -19.39 -1.50 -13.50
CA GLN A 235 -18.92 -1.68 -12.13
C GLN A 235 -19.70 -0.81 -11.14
N ALA A 236 -19.92 0.47 -11.45
CA ALA A 236 -20.68 1.38 -10.61
C ALA A 236 -22.17 1.00 -10.55
N GLU A 237 -22.80 0.72 -11.68
CA GLU A 237 -24.21 0.34 -11.78
C GLU A 237 -24.50 -0.98 -11.03
N LEU A 238 -23.69 -2.03 -11.25
CA LEU A 238 -23.88 -3.31 -10.57
C LEU A 238 -23.71 -3.16 -9.06
N ALA A 239 -22.70 -2.42 -8.61
CA ALA A 239 -22.51 -2.15 -7.18
C ALA A 239 -23.67 -1.36 -6.60
N SER A 240 -24.13 -0.32 -7.30
CA SER A 240 -25.27 0.50 -6.88
C SER A 240 -26.54 -0.33 -6.73
N ASP A 241 -26.89 -1.14 -7.74
CA ASP A 241 -28.06 -2.01 -7.68
C ASP A 241 -27.93 -3.07 -6.59
N THR A 242 -26.76 -3.70 -6.44
CA THR A 242 -26.52 -4.70 -5.40
C THR A 242 -26.76 -4.13 -4.00
N ILE A 243 -26.23 -2.93 -3.72
CA ILE A 243 -26.43 -2.24 -2.44
C ILE A 243 -27.89 -1.84 -2.27
N HIS A 244 -28.51 -1.27 -3.32
CA HIS A 244 -29.89 -0.81 -3.26
C HIS A 244 -30.85 -1.97 -2.99
N TYR A 245 -30.75 -3.10 -3.69
CA TYR A 245 -31.66 -4.22 -3.49
C TYR A 245 -31.51 -4.87 -2.11
N GLN A 246 -30.31 -4.84 -1.54
CA GLN A 246 -30.03 -5.32 -0.19
C GLN A 246 -30.55 -4.36 0.90
N HIS A 247 -30.41 -3.05 0.71
CA HIS A 247 -30.63 -2.05 1.77
C HIS A 247 -31.77 -1.06 1.52
N ARG A 248 -32.40 -1.10 0.35
CA ARG A 248 -33.53 -0.25 -0.08
C ARG A 248 -33.24 1.25 0.09
N GLY A 249 -32.05 1.69 -0.32
CA GLY A 249 -31.59 3.09 -0.20
C GLY A 249 -31.20 3.54 1.21
N ARG A 250 -31.40 2.71 2.25
CA ARG A 250 -31.08 3.06 3.64
C ARG A 250 -29.59 3.11 3.94
N ARG A 251 -28.78 2.47 3.09
CA ARG A 251 -27.33 2.48 3.12
C ARG A 251 -26.84 2.71 1.70
N HIS A 252 -25.78 3.49 1.58
CA HIS A 252 -25.13 3.84 0.32
C HIS A 252 -23.65 4.11 0.60
N VAL A 253 -22.85 4.08 -0.45
CA VAL A 253 -21.40 4.28 -0.36
C VAL A 253 -20.97 5.31 -1.38
N ALA A 254 -20.28 6.35 -0.91
CA ALA A 254 -19.61 7.31 -1.78
C ALA A 254 -18.38 6.63 -2.38
N THR A 255 -18.18 6.73 -3.69
CA THR A 255 -17.08 6.02 -4.37
C THR A 255 -16.57 6.79 -5.58
N LEU A 256 -15.25 6.93 -5.68
CA LEU A 256 -14.58 7.37 -6.90
C LEU A 256 -14.00 6.14 -7.58
N LEU A 257 -14.38 5.93 -8.84
CA LEU A 257 -13.84 4.88 -9.68
C LEU A 257 -13.02 5.51 -10.81
N LEU A 258 -11.78 5.04 -10.97
CA LEU A 258 -10.87 5.49 -12.02
C LEU A 258 -10.41 4.29 -12.84
N THR A 259 -10.31 4.47 -14.15
CA THR A 259 -9.45 3.64 -15.00
C THR A 259 -8.44 4.53 -15.71
N VAL A 260 -7.16 4.16 -15.62
CA VAL A 260 -6.05 4.81 -16.31
C VAL A 260 -5.57 3.88 -17.41
N ASP A 261 -5.55 4.38 -18.63
CA ASP A 261 -4.88 3.75 -19.75
C ASP A 261 -3.36 3.87 -19.58
N THR A 262 -2.68 2.74 -19.39
CA THR A 262 -1.25 2.72 -19.03
C THR A 262 -0.33 3.08 -20.19
N VAL A 263 -0.87 3.20 -21.41
CA VAL A 263 -0.13 3.58 -22.62
C VAL A 263 -0.24 5.08 -22.87
N THR A 264 -1.44 5.62 -22.79
CA THR A 264 -1.75 7.01 -23.18
C THR A 264 -1.80 7.98 -22.00
N GLY A 265 -2.00 7.47 -20.77
CA GLY A 265 -2.26 8.31 -19.60
C GLY A 265 -3.68 8.88 -19.55
N ARG A 266 -4.57 8.45 -20.45
CA ARG A 266 -5.98 8.86 -20.39
C ARG A 266 -6.68 8.24 -19.18
N VAL A 267 -7.31 9.08 -18.38
CA VAL A 267 -8.10 8.67 -17.22
C VAL A 267 -9.58 8.78 -17.56
N ARG A 268 -10.33 7.73 -17.21
CA ARG A 268 -11.79 7.74 -17.19
C ARG A 268 -12.24 7.63 -15.74
N ALA A 269 -13.17 8.48 -15.33
CA ALA A 269 -13.60 8.62 -13.94
C ALA A 269 -15.13 8.54 -13.84
N VAL A 270 -15.60 7.93 -12.75
CA VAL A 270 -16.97 8.05 -12.25
C VAL A 270 -16.87 8.51 -10.80
N ASP A 271 -17.38 9.70 -10.52
CA ASP A 271 -17.52 10.21 -9.15
C ASP A 271 -18.94 9.92 -8.65
N ALA A 272 -19.12 8.76 -8.01
CA ALA A 272 -20.36 8.36 -7.36
C ALA A 272 -20.41 8.90 -5.92
N GLY A 273 -20.25 10.22 -5.78
CA GLY A 273 -20.55 10.94 -4.55
C GLY A 273 -19.39 11.07 -3.55
N SER A 274 -18.12 11.14 -4.01
CA SER A 274 -16.86 11.42 -3.25
C SER A 274 -15.97 10.17 -3.03
N PRO A 275 -14.62 10.24 -3.17
CA PRO A 275 -13.67 11.12 -2.47
C PRO A 275 -12.97 12.22 -3.31
N HIS A 276 -12.23 13.13 -2.66
CA HIS A 276 -11.51 14.23 -3.33
C HIS A 276 -10.33 13.75 -4.18
N LEU A 277 -10.31 14.13 -5.45
CA LEU A 277 -9.23 13.88 -6.40
C LEU A 277 -8.38 15.14 -6.60
N LEU A 278 -7.09 15.04 -6.27
CA LEU A 278 -6.13 16.14 -6.32
C LEU A 278 -4.97 15.77 -7.24
N ARG A 279 -4.51 16.74 -8.04
CA ARG A 279 -3.31 16.60 -8.87
C ARG A 279 -2.19 17.46 -8.32
N VAL A 280 -1.01 16.87 -8.21
CA VAL A 280 0.25 17.56 -7.98
C VAL A 280 1.04 17.61 -9.27
N ARG A 281 1.34 18.83 -9.74
CA ARG A 281 2.21 19.09 -10.89
C ARG A 281 3.22 20.15 -10.51
N GLY A 282 4.50 19.78 -10.44
CA GLY A 282 5.55 20.66 -9.93
C GLY A 282 5.25 21.10 -8.49
N ALA A 283 5.11 22.40 -8.23
CA ALA A 283 4.78 22.91 -6.89
C ALA A 283 3.29 23.13 -6.66
N THR A 284 2.45 22.86 -7.65
CA THR A 284 1.03 23.18 -7.62
C THR A 284 0.23 21.95 -7.24
N VAL A 285 -0.72 22.12 -6.32
CA VAL A 285 -1.74 21.13 -5.99
C VAL A 285 -3.07 21.73 -6.40
N THR A 286 -3.80 21.06 -7.28
CA THR A 286 -5.11 21.50 -7.78
C THR A 286 -6.13 20.37 -7.68
N PRO A 287 -7.38 20.64 -7.29
CA PRO A 287 -8.45 19.67 -7.46
C PRO A 287 -8.65 19.34 -8.95
N ILE A 288 -9.02 18.10 -9.23
CA ILE A 288 -9.60 17.71 -10.51
C ILE A 288 -11.11 17.77 -10.32
N GLU A 289 -11.74 18.75 -10.95
CA GLU A 289 -13.19 18.93 -10.88
C GLU A 289 -13.88 17.85 -11.71
N LEU A 290 -14.69 17.04 -11.03
CA LEU A 290 -15.59 16.06 -11.63
C LEU A 290 -17.02 16.39 -11.21
N ASP A 291 -17.96 16.23 -12.14
CA ASP A 291 -19.38 16.31 -11.83
C ASP A 291 -19.75 15.16 -10.88
N ARG A 292 -20.12 15.51 -9.65
CA ARG A 292 -20.51 14.54 -8.61
C ARG A 292 -21.87 13.94 -8.95
N GLN A 293 -21.94 12.61 -8.88
CA GLN A 293 -23.15 11.82 -9.14
C GLN A 293 -23.65 11.16 -7.85
N LEU A 294 -24.74 10.40 -7.95
CA LEU A 294 -25.40 9.81 -6.78
C LEU A 294 -24.57 8.69 -6.15
N PRO A 295 -24.41 8.66 -4.81
CA PRO A 295 -23.76 7.56 -4.12
C PRO A 295 -24.30 6.17 -4.50
N LEU A 296 -23.41 5.18 -4.55
CA LEU A 296 -23.77 3.81 -4.90
C LEU A 296 -24.82 3.27 -3.92
N GLY A 297 -25.95 2.79 -4.43
CA GLY A 297 -27.03 2.18 -3.65
C GLY A 297 -28.11 3.14 -3.16
N MET A 298 -27.96 4.45 -3.40
CA MET A 298 -28.92 5.45 -2.94
C MET A 298 -30.30 5.27 -3.61
N PHE A 299 -30.31 5.00 -4.92
CA PHE A 299 -31.53 4.76 -5.71
C PHE A 299 -31.37 3.52 -6.60
N ALA A 300 -32.49 2.88 -6.94
CA ALA A 300 -32.49 1.74 -7.84
C ALA A 300 -32.15 2.19 -9.27
N GLU A 301 -31.45 1.34 -10.02
CA GLU A 301 -31.19 1.52 -11.46
C GLU A 301 -30.50 2.86 -11.77
N THR A 302 -29.64 3.31 -10.84
CA THR A 302 -28.90 4.57 -10.99
C THR A 302 -27.93 4.47 -12.16
N ARG A 303 -27.97 5.45 -13.06
CA ARG A 303 -27.05 5.56 -14.21
C ARG A 303 -25.88 6.48 -13.87
N TYR A 304 -24.70 6.11 -14.38
CA TYR A 304 -23.47 6.85 -14.15
C TYR A 304 -22.81 7.29 -15.45
N ASP A 305 -22.39 8.55 -15.50
CA ASP A 305 -21.69 9.17 -16.62
C ASP A 305 -20.17 9.15 -16.40
N VAL A 306 -19.44 8.85 -17.48
CA VAL A 306 -17.97 8.85 -17.48
C VAL A 306 -17.45 10.24 -17.81
N GLN A 307 -16.46 10.66 -17.05
CA GLN A 307 -15.69 11.87 -17.30
C GLN A 307 -14.25 11.52 -17.64
N GLU A 308 -13.57 12.34 -18.44
CA GLU A 308 -12.20 12.07 -18.91
C GLU A 308 -11.26 13.24 -18.64
N PHE A 309 -10.01 12.91 -18.30
CA PHE A 309 -8.90 13.84 -18.26
C PHE A 309 -7.59 13.10 -18.56
N ASP A 310 -6.54 13.82 -18.94
CA ASP A 310 -5.26 13.23 -19.30
C ASP A 310 -4.19 13.49 -18.21
N LEU A 311 -3.28 12.52 -18.06
CA LEU A 311 -2.08 12.63 -17.23
C LEU A 311 -0.85 12.95 -18.08
N GLU A 312 -0.04 13.89 -17.59
CA GLU A 312 1.27 14.19 -18.14
C GLU A 312 2.37 13.51 -17.32
N PRO A 313 3.45 12.99 -17.94
CA PRO A 313 4.60 12.44 -17.20
C PRO A 313 5.07 13.38 -16.08
N GLY A 314 5.17 12.83 -14.86
CA GLY A 314 5.48 13.58 -13.65
C GLY A 314 4.26 14.07 -12.87
N ASP A 315 3.04 13.89 -13.39
CA ASP A 315 1.81 14.11 -12.63
C ASP A 315 1.71 13.11 -11.48
N ARG A 316 1.28 13.60 -10.33
CA ARG A 316 0.88 12.78 -9.19
C ARG A 316 -0.58 13.03 -8.88
N LEU A 317 -1.36 11.96 -8.76
CA LEU A 317 -2.72 12.04 -8.23
C LEU A 317 -2.73 11.62 -6.77
N PHE A 318 -3.53 12.33 -5.97
CA PHE A 318 -3.97 11.90 -4.66
C PHE A 318 -5.49 11.73 -4.67
N VAL A 319 -5.96 10.61 -4.13
CA VAL A 319 -7.38 10.41 -3.78
C VAL A 319 -7.46 10.28 -2.27
N VAL A 320 -8.31 11.09 -1.64
CA VAL A 320 -8.41 11.16 -0.18
C VAL A 320 -9.86 11.13 0.29
N SER A 321 -10.15 10.33 1.31
CA SER A 321 -11.46 10.27 1.97
C SER A 321 -11.70 11.42 2.95
N ASP A 322 -12.93 11.54 3.46
CA ASP A 322 -13.33 12.66 4.33
C ASP A 322 -12.60 12.65 5.68
N GLY A 323 -12.26 11.49 6.24
CA GLY A 323 -11.40 11.42 7.43
C GLY A 323 -9.99 11.98 7.22
N VAL A 324 -9.60 12.35 5.99
CA VAL A 324 -8.42 13.18 5.72
C VAL A 324 -8.77 14.67 5.63
N TYR A 325 -9.71 15.05 4.76
CA TYR A 325 -9.94 16.47 4.44
C TYR A 325 -10.92 17.20 5.38
N ASP A 326 -11.92 16.49 5.92
CA ASP A 326 -12.89 16.99 6.91
C ASP A 326 -12.42 16.78 8.36
N ALA A 327 -11.21 16.25 8.54
CA ALA A 327 -10.62 15.97 9.83
C ALA A 327 -10.46 17.28 10.65
N GLN A 328 -11.20 17.40 11.74
CA GLN A 328 -11.25 18.58 12.61
C GLN A 328 -10.79 18.24 14.04
N PRO A 329 -9.57 18.67 14.44
CA PRO A 329 -9.16 18.52 15.82
C PRO A 329 -9.87 19.54 16.71
N GLY A 330 -10.73 19.06 17.60
CA GLY A 330 -11.15 19.78 18.82
C GLY A 330 -11.70 21.21 18.64
N GLY A 331 -12.32 21.54 17.52
CA GLY A 331 -12.87 22.88 17.25
C GLY A 331 -11.88 23.89 16.63
N GLN A 332 -10.73 23.44 16.15
CA GLN A 332 -9.84 24.23 15.27
C GLN A 332 -10.31 24.17 13.81
N GLU A 333 -9.70 24.99 12.93
CA GLU A 333 -9.89 24.84 11.48
C GLU A 333 -9.63 23.37 11.08
N ALA A 334 -10.39 22.85 10.11
CA ALA A 334 -10.12 21.52 9.58
C ALA A 334 -8.65 21.43 9.14
N TYR A 335 -8.06 20.22 9.21
CA TYR A 335 -6.77 19.91 8.53
C TYR A 335 -6.76 20.56 7.16
N GLY A 336 -7.92 20.45 6.48
CA GLY A 336 -8.38 21.45 5.54
C GLY A 336 -7.57 21.44 4.27
N GLU A 337 -8.10 22.09 3.24
CA GLU A 337 -7.49 22.09 1.91
C GLU A 337 -6.05 22.61 1.94
N ARG A 338 -5.74 23.56 2.82
CA ARG A 338 -4.42 24.21 2.91
C ARG A 338 -3.33 23.36 3.55
N ALA A 339 -3.59 22.69 4.69
CA ALA A 339 -2.57 21.86 5.33
C ALA A 339 -2.36 20.58 4.52
N MET A 340 -3.44 19.98 4.04
CA MET A 340 -3.40 18.84 3.13
C MET A 340 -2.59 19.14 1.87
N ALA A 341 -2.88 20.25 1.17
CA ALA A 341 -2.12 20.63 -0.01
C ALA A 341 -0.65 20.93 0.31
N ARG A 342 -0.33 21.46 1.51
CA ARG A 342 1.06 21.67 1.95
C ARG A 342 1.78 20.34 2.14
N SER A 343 1.12 19.37 2.76
CA SER A 343 1.61 18.01 2.92
C SER A 343 1.92 17.38 1.59
N MET A 344 0.95 17.35 0.68
CA MET A 344 1.13 16.79 -0.66
C MET A 344 2.29 17.44 -1.41
N ARG A 345 2.46 18.77 -1.31
CA ARG A 345 3.61 19.48 -1.90
C ARG A 345 4.95 19.05 -1.32
N SER A 346 5.04 18.76 -0.01
CA SER A 346 6.29 18.37 0.66
C SER A 346 6.79 17.00 0.16
N THR A 347 5.88 16.16 -0.35
CA THR A 347 6.19 14.80 -0.82
C THR A 347 6.76 14.69 -2.23
N ARG A 348 6.94 15.79 -2.98
CA ARG A 348 7.25 15.76 -4.42
C ARG A 348 8.46 14.91 -4.81
N LEU A 349 9.48 14.84 -3.96
CA LEU A 349 10.71 14.07 -4.21
C LEU A 349 10.67 12.67 -3.59
N GLN A 350 9.58 12.32 -2.91
CA GLN A 350 9.37 11.02 -2.29
C GLN A 350 8.64 10.09 -3.28
N PRO A 351 8.98 8.80 -3.34
CA PRO A 351 8.16 7.81 -4.02
C PRO A 351 6.73 7.78 -3.46
N ALA A 352 5.73 7.39 -4.26
CA ALA A 352 4.33 7.26 -3.83
C ALA A 352 4.16 6.57 -2.47
N THR A 353 4.91 5.49 -2.20
CA THR A 353 4.86 4.75 -0.93
C THR A 353 5.31 5.54 0.29
N GLU A 354 6.24 6.48 0.13
CA GLU A 354 6.67 7.40 1.20
C GLU A 354 5.77 8.63 1.27
N ALA A 355 5.28 9.10 0.13
CA ALA A 355 4.37 10.23 0.04
C ALA A 355 3.08 9.99 0.86
N VAL A 356 2.45 8.83 0.67
CA VAL A 356 1.28 8.42 1.45
C VAL A 356 1.58 8.40 2.95
N GLY A 357 2.73 7.84 3.34
CA GLY A 357 3.15 7.80 4.74
C GLY A 357 3.40 9.18 5.33
N THR A 358 3.96 10.12 4.56
CA THR A 358 4.16 11.51 4.99
C THR A 358 2.83 12.22 5.18
N VAL A 359 1.89 12.09 4.25
CA VAL A 359 0.55 12.69 4.38
C VAL A 359 -0.16 12.16 5.62
N MET A 360 -0.14 10.84 5.85
CA MET A 360 -0.73 10.24 7.05
C MET A 360 -0.06 10.72 8.33
N ARG A 361 1.27 10.78 8.39
CA ARG A 361 1.99 11.30 9.57
C ARG A 361 1.64 12.76 9.86
N GLU A 362 1.57 13.60 8.84
CA GLU A 362 1.18 15.00 9.00
C GLU A 362 -0.28 15.14 9.46
N LEU A 363 -1.18 14.27 8.98
CA LEU A 363 -2.56 14.19 9.46
C LEU A 363 -2.62 13.81 10.96
N PHE A 364 -1.88 12.78 11.40
CA PHE A 364 -1.82 12.40 12.82
C PHE A 364 -1.19 13.49 13.70
N ALA A 365 -0.11 14.12 13.23
CA ALA A 365 0.54 15.22 13.95
C ALA A 365 -0.40 16.42 14.12
N TYR A 366 -1.24 16.69 13.11
CA TYR A 366 -2.27 17.73 13.20
C TYR A 366 -3.34 17.42 14.26
N HIS A 367 -3.62 16.14 14.51
CA HIS A 367 -4.54 15.69 15.56
C HIS A 367 -3.88 15.53 16.94
N ALA A 368 -2.66 16.04 17.11
CA ALA A 368 -1.88 15.91 18.34
C ALA A 368 -1.77 14.44 18.81
N GLU A 369 -1.60 13.52 17.85
CA GLU A 369 -1.50 12.07 18.08
C GLU A 369 -2.76 11.44 18.71
N ALA A 370 -3.89 12.14 18.75
CA ALA A 370 -5.17 11.51 19.05
C ALA A 370 -5.58 10.57 17.92
N ASP A 371 -6.30 9.49 18.28
CA ASP A 371 -6.89 8.59 17.29
C ASP A 371 -7.81 9.37 16.34
N LEU A 372 -7.74 9.02 15.05
CA LEU A 372 -8.64 9.56 14.05
C LEU A 372 -10.08 9.21 14.44
N ARG A 373 -10.98 10.18 14.32
CA ARG A 373 -12.41 10.00 14.63
C ARG A 373 -13.15 9.22 13.55
N ASP A 374 -12.64 9.28 12.33
CA ASP A 374 -13.16 8.60 11.15
C ASP A 374 -12.02 7.88 10.43
N ASP A 375 -12.37 7.01 9.51
CA ASP A 375 -11.37 6.36 8.67
C ASP A 375 -10.73 7.36 7.71
N ALA A 376 -9.43 7.21 7.49
CA ALA A 376 -8.67 8.00 6.55
C ALA A 376 -8.05 7.07 5.51
N VAL A 377 -8.39 7.31 4.24
CA VAL A 377 -7.74 6.70 3.09
C VAL A 377 -6.98 7.76 2.32
N VAL A 378 -5.72 7.44 2.00
CA VAL A 378 -4.90 8.21 1.06
C VAL A 378 -4.36 7.25 0.02
N VAL A 379 -4.70 7.48 -1.25
CA VAL A 379 -4.13 6.78 -2.41
C VAL A 379 -3.32 7.77 -3.22
N CYS A 380 -2.09 7.41 -3.57
CA CYS A 380 -1.17 8.18 -4.39
C CYS A 380 -0.82 7.41 -5.66
N LEU A 381 -0.98 8.04 -6.82
CA LEU A 381 -0.56 7.52 -8.12
C LEU A 381 0.48 8.47 -8.73
N ASP A 382 1.72 8.01 -8.87
CA ASP A 382 2.75 8.69 -9.65
C ASP A 382 2.66 8.23 -11.10
N TRP A 383 2.37 9.15 -12.01
CA TRP A 383 2.40 8.87 -13.44
C TRP A 383 3.79 9.15 -14.00
N VAL A 384 4.48 8.09 -14.41
CA VAL A 384 5.78 8.18 -15.10
C VAL A 384 5.58 8.33 -16.60
N GLY A 385 4.48 7.77 -17.13
CA GLY A 385 4.22 7.63 -18.55
C GLY A 385 5.00 6.47 -19.16
N VAL A 386 4.66 6.12 -20.40
CA VAL A 386 5.49 5.21 -21.19
C VAL A 386 6.77 5.95 -21.55
N SER A 387 7.82 5.72 -20.78
CA SER A 387 9.15 6.09 -21.25
C SER A 387 9.44 5.25 -22.49
N ASP A 388 9.84 5.92 -23.56
CA ASP A 388 10.35 5.30 -24.80
C ASP A 388 11.71 4.66 -24.48
N ARG A 389 11.74 3.71 -23.54
CA ARG A 389 12.85 2.79 -23.35
C ARG A 389 12.69 1.72 -24.40
N GLY A 390 13.00 2.12 -25.64
CA GLY A 390 13.38 1.20 -26.68
C GLY A 390 14.50 0.30 -26.15
N ASP A 391 14.23 -0.99 -26.14
CA ASP A 391 15.12 -2.05 -26.58
C ASP A 391 16.62 -1.64 -26.63
N ARG A 392 17.35 -1.85 -25.52
CA ARG A 392 18.82 -2.05 -25.49
C ARG A 392 19.24 -2.89 -24.30
#